data_AF-A0AAU1C1I5-F1
#
_entry.id   AF-A0AAU1C1I5-F1
#
_cell.length_a   1.000
_cell.length_b   1.000
_cell.length_c   1.000
_cell.angle_alpha   90.00
_cell.angle_beta   90.00
_cell.angle_gamma   90.00
#
_symmetry.space_group_name_H-M   'P 1'
#
loop_
_entity.id
_entity.type
_entity.pdbx_description
1 polymer ?
#
loop_
_entity_poly.entity_id
_entity_poly.type
_entity_poly.pdbx_seq_one_letter_code
_entity_poly.pdbx_strand_id
1 'polypeptide(L)'
;MAVVLGLVWAILPLQMSWTGLAAGLAVSAVTHAFFDRRWPVGWLLEHIGSKGFAELKAAGMNGMYLTDQALQQTALLVSALLITLL
;
A
#
# COMPACT_ATOMS: atom_id res chain seq x y z
N MET A 1 -6.91 -4.48 11.25
CA MET A 1 -7.20 -3.11 10.82
C MET A 1 -8.20 -2.40 11.74
N ALA A 2 -9.44 -2.90 11.89
CA ALA A 2 -10.50 -2.21 12.66
C ALA A 2 -10.13 -1.86 14.11
N VAL A 3 -9.48 -2.77 14.85
CA VAL A 3 -9.02 -2.51 16.24
C VAL A 3 -8.03 -1.35 16.28
N VAL A 4 -7.06 -1.32 15.35
CA VAL A 4 -6.05 -0.25 15.29
C VAL A 4 -6.68 1.08 14.92
N LEU A 5 -7.64 1.11 13.99
CA LEU A 5 -8.39 2.33 13.65
C LEU A 5 -9.21 2.85 14.85
N GLY A 6 -9.85 1.95 15.60
CA GLY A 6 -10.58 2.33 16.82
C GLY A 6 -9.65 2.93 17.89
N LEU A 7 -8.45 2.37 18.07
CA LEU A 7 -7.44 2.92 18.97
C LEU A 7 -6.92 4.29 18.49
N VAL A 8 -6.67 4.44 17.20
CA VAL A 8 -6.27 5.73 16.62
C VAL A 8 -7.35 6.79 16.86
N TRP A 9 -8.61 6.47 16.61
CA TRP A 9 -9.74 7.38 16.86
C TRP A 9 -9.89 7.74 18.35
N ALA A 10 -9.65 6.78 19.25
CA ALA A 10 -9.79 7.00 20.69
C ALA A 10 -8.61 7.78 21.32
N ILE A 11 -7.40 7.65 20.77
CA ILE A 11 -6.16 8.15 21.39
C ILE A 11 -5.61 9.38 20.67
N LEU A 12 -5.73 9.45 19.35
CA LEU A 12 -5.17 10.54 18.56
C LEU A 12 -6.25 11.59 18.28
N PRO A 13 -5.92 12.89 18.36
CA PRO A 13 -6.84 13.98 18.02
C PRO A 13 -6.97 14.14 16.49
N LEU A 14 -7.23 13.04 15.79
CA LEU A 14 -7.43 12.98 14.35
C LEU A 14 -8.93 12.98 14.05
N GLN A 15 -9.40 13.99 13.32
CA GLN A 15 -10.76 13.96 12.81
C GLN A 15 -10.82 12.98 11.64
N MET A 16 -11.70 11.99 11.77
CA MET A 16 -11.95 10.99 10.73
C MET A 16 -13.40 11.11 10.30
N SER A 17 -13.64 11.64 9.12
CA SER A 17 -14.97 11.61 8.52
C SER A 17 -15.29 10.19 8.03
N TRP A 18 -16.58 9.86 7.91
CA TRP A 18 -16.99 8.60 7.28
C TRP A 18 -16.57 8.52 5.81
N THR A 19 -16.52 9.67 5.13
CA THR A 19 -16.09 9.79 3.73
C THR A 19 -14.61 9.48 3.56
N GLY A 20 -13.75 10.05 4.40
CA GLY A 20 -12.31 9.78 4.41
C GLY A 20 -12.02 8.33 4.81
N LEU A 21 -12.73 7.81 5.82
CA LEU A 21 -12.61 6.41 6.24
C LEU A 21 -12.96 5.45 5.10
N ALA A 22 -14.10 5.66 4.43
CA ALA A 22 -14.52 4.83 3.31
C ALA A 22 -13.55 4.92 2.13
N ALA A 23 -13.09 6.13 1.79
CA ALA A 23 -12.14 6.36 0.70
C ALA A 23 -10.79 5.66 0.97
N GLY A 24 -10.21 5.83 2.17
CA GLY A 24 -8.94 5.20 2.52
C GLY A 24 -9.04 3.67 2.58
N LEU A 25 -10.11 3.11 3.13
CA LEU A 25 -10.33 1.66 3.14
C LEU A 25 -10.52 1.10 1.73
N ALA A 26 -11.25 1.80 0.86
CA ALA A 26 -11.44 1.41 -0.53
C ALA A 26 -10.10 1.40 -1.29
N VAL A 27 -9.30 2.46 -1.15
CA VAL A 27 -7.96 2.52 -1.77
C VAL A 27 -7.10 1.36 -1.29
N SER A 28 -6.98 1.18 0.04
CA SER A 28 -6.19 0.10 0.62
C SER A 28 -6.60 -1.28 0.08
N ALA A 29 -7.91 -1.59 0.08
CA ALA A 29 -8.40 -2.88 -0.40
C ALA A 29 -8.15 -3.09 -1.90
N VAL A 30 -8.40 -2.07 -2.73
CA VAL A 30 -8.20 -2.15 -4.17
C VAL A 30 -6.73 -2.31 -4.52
N THR A 31 -5.84 -1.51 -3.91
CA THR A 31 -4.41 -1.60 -4.17
C THR A 31 -3.84 -2.95 -3.71
N HIS A 32 -4.31 -3.47 -2.57
CA HIS A 32 -3.87 -4.78 -2.09
C HIS A 32 -4.27 -5.88 -3.08
N ALA A 33 -5.56 -5.92 -3.43
CA ALA A 33 -6.09 -6.88 -4.39
C ALA A 33 -5.45 -6.77 -5.78
N PHE A 34 -5.00 -5.58 -6.17
CA PHE A 34 -4.30 -5.35 -7.42
C PHE A 34 -2.86 -5.84 -7.36
N PHE A 35 -2.07 -5.41 -6.37
CA PHE A 35 -0.65 -5.75 -6.24
C PHE A 35 -0.40 -7.23 -5.89
N ASP A 36 -1.30 -7.87 -5.14
CA ASP A 36 -1.21 -9.31 -4.82
C ASP A 36 -1.21 -10.22 -6.05
N ARG A 37 -1.70 -9.72 -7.20
CA ARG A 37 -1.62 -10.44 -8.47
C ARG A 37 -0.21 -10.54 -9.03
N ARG A 38 0.75 -9.80 -8.46
CA ARG A 38 2.20 -9.76 -8.75
C ARG A 38 2.59 -9.29 -10.15
N TRP A 39 1.79 -9.57 -11.18
CA TRP A 39 2.04 -9.09 -12.54
C TRP A 39 2.13 -7.56 -12.64
N PRO A 40 1.37 -6.73 -11.86
CA PRO A 40 1.51 -5.28 -11.98
C PRO A 40 2.87 -4.79 -11.48
N VAL A 41 3.40 -5.42 -10.43
CA VAL A 41 4.72 -5.11 -9.87
C VAL A 41 5.81 -5.45 -10.88
N GLY A 42 5.70 -6.62 -11.51
CA GLY A 42 6.63 -7.04 -12.58
C GLY A 42 6.57 -6.11 -13.78
N TRP A 43 5.36 -5.79 -14.25
CA TRP A 43 5.13 -4.85 -15.35
C TRP A 43 5.73 -3.47 -15.06
N LEU A 44 5.56 -2.95 -13.84
CA LEU A 44 6.12 -1.67 -13.42
C LEU A 44 7.65 -1.71 -13.48
N LEU A 45 8.27 -2.73 -12.89
CA LEU A 45 9.72 -2.88 -12.88
C LEU A 45 10.30 -3.00 -14.29
N GLU A 46 9.63 -3.72 -15.19
CA GLU A 46 10.02 -3.79 -16.60
C GLU A 46 9.89 -2.43 -17.31
N HIS A 47 8.78 -1.71 -17.07
CA HIS A 47 8.54 -0.39 -17.68
C HIS A 47 9.53 0.68 -17.24
N ILE A 48 10.03 0.63 -16.01
CA ILE A 48 11.05 1.57 -15.51
C ILE A 48 12.49 1.10 -15.79
N GLY A 49 12.67 0.05 -16.59
CA GLY A 49 14.00 -0.47 -16.95
C GLY A 49 14.70 -1.28 -15.86
N SER A 50 13.98 -1.69 -14.81
CA SER A 50 14.51 -2.44 -13.65
C SER A 50 14.33 -3.96 -13.76
N LYS A 51 14.35 -4.52 -14.98
CA LYS A 51 14.13 -5.97 -15.20
C LYS A 51 15.10 -6.86 -14.41
N GLY A 52 16.38 -6.51 -14.37
CA GLY A 52 17.37 -7.26 -13.59
C GLY A 52 17.08 -7.27 -12.08
N PHE A 53 16.47 -6.21 -11.55
CA PHE A 53 16.01 -6.18 -10.17
C PHE A 53 14.75 -7.03 -9.97
N ALA A 54 13.82 -7.06 -10.92
CA ALA A 54 12.64 -7.93 -10.86
C ALA A 54 13.03 -9.43 -10.79
N GLU A 55 14.11 -9.81 -11.46
CA GLU A 55 14.61 -11.18 -11.48
C GLU A 55 15.47 -11.53 -10.25
N LEU A 56 15.89 -10.54 -9.45
CA LEU A 56 16.73 -10.74 -8.27
C LEU A 56 16.02 -11.60 -7.22
N LYS A 57 16.62 -12.76 -6.90
CA LYS A 57 16.16 -13.71 -5.86
C LYS A 57 17.33 -14.33 -5.07
N ALA A 58 18.45 -13.61 -4.96
CA ALA A 58 19.70 -14.10 -4.38
C ALA A 58 20.17 -13.24 -3.20
N ALA A 59 21.09 -13.78 -2.40
CA ALA A 59 21.71 -13.09 -1.25
C ALA A 59 20.70 -12.49 -0.25
N GLY A 60 19.57 -13.18 -0.01
CA GLY A 60 18.51 -12.72 0.89
C GLY A 60 17.63 -11.59 0.33
N MET A 61 17.83 -11.18 -0.92
CA MET A 61 17.02 -10.15 -1.58
C MET A 61 16.05 -10.77 -2.58
N ASN A 62 14.86 -10.18 -2.65
CA ASN A 62 13.85 -10.49 -3.66
C ASN A 62 13.26 -9.18 -4.18
N GLY A 63 13.65 -8.77 -5.39
CA GLY A 63 13.29 -7.44 -5.90
C GLY A 63 11.79 -7.27 -6.16
N MET A 64 11.11 -8.33 -6.63
CA MET A 64 9.66 -8.35 -6.76
C MET A 64 8.96 -8.16 -5.40
N TYR A 65 9.42 -8.88 -4.38
CA TYR A 65 8.85 -8.76 -3.03
C TYR A 65 9.10 -7.38 -2.40
N LEU A 66 10.33 -6.86 -2.51
CA LEU A 66 10.66 -5.54 -1.97
C LEU A 66 9.87 -4.42 -2.64
N THR A 67 9.69 -4.52 -3.96
CA THR A 67 8.89 -3.54 -4.71
C THR A 67 7.42 -3.62 -4.33
N ASP A 68 6.87 -4.84 -4.21
CA ASP A 68 5.51 -5.04 -3.72
C ASP A 68 5.31 -4.42 -2.33
N GLN A 69 6.23 -4.64 -1.39
CA GLN A 69 6.18 -4.01 -0.06
C GLN A 69 6.21 -2.48 -0.16
N ALA A 70 7.08 -1.90 -0.99
CA ALA A 70 7.16 -0.45 -1.17
C ALA A 70 5.85 0.14 -1.75
N LEU A 71 5.24 -0.53 -2.72
CA LEU A 71 3.96 -0.13 -3.31
C LEU A 71 2.82 -0.21 -2.30
N GLN A 72 2.78 -1.26 -1.49
CA GLN A 72 1.78 -1.43 -0.43
C GLN A 72 1.94 -0.35 0.66
N GLN A 73 3.16 -0.02 1.07
CA GLN A 73 3.42 1.10 1.99
C GLN A 73 2.98 2.45 1.41
N THR A 74 3.22 2.67 0.11
CA THR A 74 2.77 3.87 -0.59
C THR A 74 1.23 3.97 -0.60
N ALA A 75 0.55 2.85 -0.86
CA ALA A 75 -0.91 2.81 -0.81
C ALA A 75 -1.48 3.05 0.60
N LEU A 76 -0.81 2.55 1.64
CA LEU A 76 -1.17 2.84 3.02
C LEU A 76 -0.99 4.33 3.36
N LEU A 77 0.07 4.97 2.86
CA LEU A 77 0.25 6.42 3.00
C LEU A 77 -0.90 7.20 2.34
N VAL A 78 -1.26 6.86 1.09
CA VAL A 78 -2.40 7.48 0.40
C VAL A 78 -3.69 7.26 1.17
N SER A 79 -3.91 6.05 1.70
CA SER A 79 -5.09 5.74 2.51
C SER A 79 -5.15 6.59 3.78
N ALA A 80 -4.02 6.75 4.49
CA ALA A 80 -3.93 7.59 5.68
C ALA A 80 -4.22 9.08 5.37
N LEU A 81 -3.70 9.59 4.26
CA LEU A 81 -3.99 10.96 3.80
C LEU A 81 -5.49 11.13 3.51
N LEU A 82 -6.11 10.19 2.81
CA LEU A 82 -7.56 10.25 2.53
C LEU A 82 -8.40 10.20 3.82
N ILE A 83 -8.02 9.37 4.78
CA ILE A 83 -8.70 9.26 6.07
C ILE A 83 -8.64 10.56 6.88
N THR A 84 -7.56 11.32 6.73
CA THR A 84 -7.28 12.50 7.57
C THR A 84 -7.58 13.83 6.91
N LEU A 85 -7.69 13.87 5.58
CA LEU A 85 -7.91 15.10 4.81
C LEU A 85 -9.33 15.24 4.23
N LEU A 86 -10.11 14.15 4.16
CA LEU A 86 -11.52 14.15 3.72
C LEU A 86 -12.46 14.00 4.91
#